data_AF-A0A2S3R8F3-F1
#
_entry.id   AF-A0A2S3R8F3-F1
#
_cell.length_a   1.000
_cell.length_b   1.000
_cell.length_c   1.000
_cell.angle_alpha   90.00
_cell.angle_beta   90.00
_cell.angle_gamma   90.00
#
_symmetry.space_group_name_H-M   'P 1'
#
loop_
_entity.id
_entity.type
_entity.pdbx_description
1 polymer ?
#
loop_
_entity_poly.entity_id
_entity_poly.type
_entity_poly.pdbx_seq_one_letter_code
_entity_poly.pdbx_strand_id
1 'polypeptide(L)'
;MNYRTATISDGVTTEDGKFTYLEGETVTFYLGDLTFPAVKAGAQVTPADIGGGLATTTTVNILQLLQSLDENGNLSDGITISDSSKDAFVGTGLDVSSDSFDASVSAILTSISKTLVTEEAAQTHFTDTLKGQLTGSWLLSEGAGKRNVLTFFNDNNYIIVHEHSDIPDDGDQTAGSAEYGTYTYDPATQMLALNVIRESDNSGGLADDFGSITLEVQATQTTLDITFADEAGEQVQFSKITDSSNAMVGAWYLREDDISSDNILTILPNNQYVIVHSNNQEAYNGEAVMATSGEFGSFSLNGGVFTVTSITSEADGPGGLYDKDSPMFSATVTVTDNESLNFTNSDENFTFSRIK
;
A
#
# COMPACT_ATOMS: atom_id res chain seq x y z
N MET A 1 -1.30 -1.31 23.30
CA MET A 1 -1.17 0.07 23.84
C MET A 1 -2.48 0.45 24.53
N ASN A 2 -2.46 1.23 25.62
CA ASN A 2 -3.70 1.75 26.22
C ASN A 2 -4.04 3.12 25.62
N TYR A 3 -5.32 3.47 25.57
CA TYR A 3 -5.79 4.75 25.07
C TYR A 3 -7.03 5.24 25.81
N ARG A 4 -7.26 6.55 25.75
CA ARG A 4 -8.50 7.18 26.23
C ARG A 4 -8.98 8.25 25.25
N THR A 5 -10.29 8.39 25.16
CA THR A 5 -11.01 9.47 24.48
C THR A 5 -12.00 10.10 25.46
N ALA A 6 -12.84 11.04 25.00
CA ALA A 6 -13.86 11.62 25.85
C ALA A 6 -14.93 10.60 26.29
N THR A 7 -15.22 9.60 25.45
CA THR A 7 -16.21 8.54 25.72
C THR A 7 -15.62 7.22 26.22
N ILE A 8 -14.31 7.00 26.06
CA ILE A 8 -13.62 5.77 26.48
C ILE A 8 -12.49 6.12 27.44
N SER A 9 -12.59 5.71 28.70
CA SER A 9 -11.61 6.07 29.72
C SER A 9 -10.44 5.08 29.90
N ASP A 10 -10.62 3.82 29.49
CA ASP A 10 -9.63 2.75 29.66
C ASP A 10 -9.70 1.76 28.48
N GLY A 11 -9.35 2.27 27.30
CA GLY A 11 -9.31 1.51 26.06
C GLY A 11 -7.97 0.78 25.90
N VAL A 12 -8.00 -0.35 25.18
CA VAL A 12 -6.81 -1.09 24.77
C VAL A 12 -6.86 -1.28 23.26
N THR A 13 -5.75 -1.00 22.56
CA THR A 13 -5.65 -1.25 21.13
C THR A 13 -5.73 -2.75 20.83
N THR A 14 -6.28 -3.13 19.68
CA THR A 14 -6.24 -4.54 19.24
C THR A 14 -4.81 -4.96 18.84
N GLU A 15 -4.63 -6.23 18.49
CA GLU A 15 -3.38 -6.77 17.91
C GLU A 15 -2.96 -5.98 16.66
N ASP A 16 -3.90 -5.66 15.76
CA ASP A 16 -3.65 -4.79 14.59
C ASP A 16 -3.49 -3.28 14.92
N GLY A 17 -3.38 -2.91 16.20
CA GLY A 17 -3.26 -1.49 16.61
C GLY A 17 -4.56 -0.66 16.50
N LYS A 18 -5.73 -1.26 16.25
CA LYS A 18 -7.00 -0.53 16.11
C LYS A 18 -7.48 0.02 17.46
N PHE A 19 -8.09 1.20 17.44
CA PHE A 19 -8.73 1.84 18.60
C PHE A 19 -10.11 2.39 18.20
N THR A 20 -10.97 2.64 19.19
CA THR A 20 -12.32 3.16 18.98
C THR A 20 -12.39 4.62 19.41
N TYR A 21 -13.15 5.43 18.67
CA TYR A 21 -13.40 6.83 18.99
C TYR A 21 -14.72 7.28 18.36
N LEU A 22 -15.28 8.37 18.87
CA LEU A 22 -16.34 9.11 18.17
C LEU A 22 -15.73 10.23 17.32
N GLU A 23 -16.32 10.49 16.16
CA GLU A 23 -15.87 11.55 15.27
C GLU A 23 -15.76 12.90 16.02
N GLY A 24 -14.62 13.57 15.84
CA GLY A 24 -14.31 14.84 16.50
C GLY A 24 -13.66 14.72 17.88
N GLU A 25 -13.52 13.52 18.46
CA GLU A 25 -12.76 13.33 19.69
C GLU A 25 -11.25 13.49 19.50
N THR A 26 -10.56 13.74 20.62
CA THR A 26 -9.13 13.51 20.72
C THR A 26 -8.87 12.14 21.35
N VAL A 27 -7.71 11.57 21.03
CA VAL A 27 -7.20 10.35 21.64
C VAL A 27 -5.92 10.66 22.40
N THR A 28 -5.73 10.01 23.54
CA THR A 28 -4.47 10.03 24.30
C THR A 28 -4.02 8.61 24.56
N PHE A 29 -2.86 8.23 24.03
CA PHE A 29 -2.23 6.94 24.27
C PHE A 29 -1.36 6.99 25.53
N TYR A 30 -1.24 5.85 26.23
CA TYR A 30 -0.46 5.76 27.47
C TYR A 30 0.07 4.36 27.77
N LEU A 31 1.14 4.31 28.56
CA LEU A 31 1.80 3.11 29.09
C LEU A 31 1.96 3.27 30.61
N GLY A 32 1.21 2.51 31.42
CA GLY A 32 1.16 2.76 32.86
C GLY A 32 0.71 4.20 33.13
N ASP A 33 1.55 4.98 33.82
CA ASP A 33 1.32 6.42 34.07
C ASP A 33 1.95 7.35 33.03
N LEU A 34 2.75 6.83 32.08
CA LEU A 34 3.34 7.62 31.01
C LEU A 34 2.29 7.94 29.94
N THR A 35 1.92 9.21 29.81
CA THR A 35 0.95 9.68 28.81
C THR A 35 1.64 10.37 27.65
N PHE A 36 1.22 10.06 26.42
CA PHE A 36 1.64 10.80 25.24
C PHE A 36 0.79 12.06 25.05
N PRO A 37 1.25 13.05 24.25
CA PRO A 37 0.42 14.19 23.87
C PRO A 37 -0.92 13.75 23.26
N ALA A 38 -1.98 14.51 23.56
CA ALA A 38 -3.28 14.27 22.95
C ALA A 38 -3.29 14.76 21.49
N VAL A 39 -3.89 13.98 20.62
CA VAL A 39 -4.02 14.28 19.19
C VAL A 39 -5.45 14.07 18.73
N LYS A 40 -5.86 14.72 17.63
CA LYS A 40 -7.17 14.47 17.02
C LYS A 40 -7.26 12.99 16.62
N ALA A 41 -8.34 12.32 17.02
CA ALA A 41 -8.57 10.95 16.61
C ALA A 41 -8.95 10.90 15.12
N GLY A 42 -8.48 9.88 14.42
CA GLY A 42 -8.70 9.68 12.99
C GLY A 42 -8.56 8.22 12.61
N ALA A 43 -8.79 7.89 11.33
CA ALA A 43 -8.67 6.54 10.80
C ALA A 43 -7.26 5.95 11.02
N GLN A 44 -6.25 6.82 11.05
CA GLN A 44 -4.88 6.52 11.40
C GLN A 44 -4.33 7.62 12.32
N VAL A 45 -3.53 7.21 13.30
CA VAL A 45 -2.73 8.11 14.13
C VAL A 45 -1.32 7.54 14.21
N THR A 46 -0.35 8.34 13.83
CA THR A 46 1.08 8.00 13.82
C THR A 46 1.82 8.67 14.97
N PRO A 47 3.02 8.19 15.34
CA PRO A 47 3.92 8.91 16.25
C PRO A 47 4.24 10.35 15.80
N ALA A 48 4.18 10.64 14.50
CA ALA A 48 4.36 11.99 13.96
C ALA A 48 3.19 12.90 14.33
N ASP A 49 1.95 12.40 14.23
CA ASP A 49 0.75 13.15 14.59
C ASP A 49 0.74 13.50 16.09
N ILE A 50 1.21 12.55 16.92
CA ILE A 50 1.30 12.72 18.37
C ILE A 50 2.40 13.73 18.75
N GLY A 51 3.59 13.63 18.15
CA GLY A 51 4.71 14.52 18.48
C GLY A 51 4.71 15.86 17.75
N GLY A 52 3.83 16.05 16.76
CA GLY A 52 3.72 17.30 16.00
C GLY A 52 4.69 17.41 14.81
N GLY A 53 5.11 16.28 14.24
CA GLY A 53 5.96 16.20 13.04
C GLY A 53 7.06 15.15 13.16
N LEU A 54 7.54 14.64 12.00
CA LEU A 54 8.47 13.50 11.93
C LEU A 54 9.78 13.68 12.72
N ALA A 55 10.31 14.90 12.76
CA ALA A 55 11.63 15.20 13.32
C ALA A 55 11.57 15.89 14.69
N THR A 56 10.42 15.90 15.37
CA THR A 56 10.30 16.49 16.70
C THR A 56 10.96 15.60 17.75
N THR A 57 11.54 16.18 18.80
CA THR A 57 12.07 15.43 19.96
C THR A 57 11.02 14.47 20.52
N THR A 58 9.76 14.91 20.62
CA THR A 58 8.67 14.07 21.12
C THR A 58 8.39 12.88 20.22
N THR A 59 8.36 13.06 18.90
CA THR A 59 8.19 11.94 17.96
C THR A 59 9.34 10.95 18.08
N VAL A 60 10.59 11.42 18.09
CA VAL A 60 11.76 10.54 18.20
C VAL A 60 11.74 9.74 19.51
N ASN A 61 11.43 10.39 20.64
CA ASN A 61 11.28 9.74 21.93
C ASN A 61 10.18 8.67 21.93
N ILE A 62 9.02 8.95 21.32
CA ILE A 62 7.93 7.98 21.17
C ILE A 62 8.38 6.79 20.31
N LEU A 63 9.03 7.05 19.17
CA LEU A 63 9.50 6.01 18.27
C LEU A 63 10.50 5.08 18.96
N GLN A 64 11.52 5.64 19.62
CA GLN A 64 12.50 4.86 20.35
C GLN A 64 11.83 4.02 21.44
N LEU A 65 10.91 4.62 22.21
CA LEU A 65 10.23 3.90 23.28
C LEU A 65 9.42 2.71 22.76
N LEU A 66 8.54 2.93 21.78
CA LEU A 66 7.63 1.89 21.29
C LEU A 66 8.40 0.72 20.69
N GLN A 67 9.40 1.00 19.86
CA GLN A 67 10.23 -0.03 19.23
C GLN A 67 11.08 -0.80 20.25
N SER A 68 11.56 -0.13 21.30
CA SER A 68 12.34 -0.78 22.38
C SER A 68 11.50 -1.72 23.24
N LEU A 69 10.20 -1.45 23.34
CA LEU A 69 9.27 -2.23 24.17
C LEU A 69 8.70 -3.44 23.47
N ASP A 70 8.90 -3.57 22.16
CA ASP A 70 8.42 -4.68 21.39
C ASP A 70 8.90 -6.02 21.97
N GLU A 71 7.98 -6.98 22.11
CA GLU A 71 8.19 -8.18 22.91
C GLU A 71 9.26 -9.08 22.32
N ASN A 72 9.20 -9.31 21.00
CA ASN A 72 10.10 -10.20 20.24
C ASN A 72 11.23 -9.44 19.52
N GLY A 73 11.15 -8.10 19.43
CA GLY A 73 12.12 -7.26 18.72
C GLY A 73 11.99 -7.32 17.20
N ASN A 74 10.90 -7.90 16.67
CA ASN A 74 10.61 -8.02 15.25
C ASN A 74 9.60 -6.97 14.82
N LEU A 75 10.08 -5.78 14.49
CA LEU A 75 9.20 -4.65 14.12
C LEU A 75 8.42 -4.86 12.81
N SER A 76 8.68 -5.94 12.06
CA SER A 76 7.96 -6.25 10.81
C SER A 76 6.59 -6.92 11.03
N ASP A 77 6.32 -7.46 12.22
CA ASP A 77 5.04 -8.09 12.57
C ASP A 77 4.16 -7.22 13.49
N GLY A 78 4.52 -5.93 13.63
CA GLY A 78 3.87 -4.97 14.51
C GLY A 78 4.70 -4.72 15.78
N ILE A 79 4.08 -4.07 16.76
CA ILE A 79 4.72 -3.81 18.07
C ILE A 79 3.81 -4.36 19.16
N THR A 80 4.28 -5.39 19.86
CA THR A 80 3.58 -5.99 20.98
C THR A 80 4.21 -5.55 22.29
N ILE A 81 3.42 -4.88 23.15
CA ILE A 81 3.87 -4.40 24.46
C ILE A 81 3.17 -5.19 25.56
N SER A 82 3.93 -6.00 26.29
CA SER A 82 3.44 -6.83 27.39
C SER A 82 2.98 -5.98 28.59
N ASP A 83 2.10 -6.55 29.43
CA ASP A 83 1.60 -5.85 30.62
C ASP A 83 2.73 -5.55 31.62
N SER A 84 3.69 -6.45 31.79
CA SER A 84 4.87 -6.21 32.63
C SER A 84 5.72 -5.03 32.14
N SER A 85 5.80 -4.82 30.83
CA SER A 85 6.49 -3.66 30.26
C SER A 85 5.73 -2.37 30.55
N LYS A 86 4.39 -2.38 30.51
CA LYS A 86 3.56 -1.21 30.87
C LYS A 86 3.68 -0.86 32.34
N ASP A 87 3.68 -1.86 33.22
CA ASP A 87 3.78 -1.69 34.67
C ASP A 87 5.07 -0.99 35.09
N ALA A 88 6.15 -1.13 34.32
CA ALA A 88 7.42 -0.46 34.56
C ALA A 88 7.35 1.07 34.44
N PHE A 89 6.30 1.61 33.80
CA PHE A 89 6.10 3.05 33.63
C PHE A 89 5.23 3.69 34.72
N VAL A 90 4.61 2.89 35.59
CA VAL A 90 3.80 3.39 36.72
C VAL A 90 4.67 4.19 37.70
N GLY A 91 4.22 5.38 38.06
CA GLY A 91 4.88 6.27 39.02
C GLY A 91 6.24 6.82 38.59
N THR A 92 6.65 6.63 37.32
CA THR A 92 7.97 7.07 36.85
C THR A 92 8.10 8.58 36.69
N GLY A 93 6.98 9.28 36.44
CA GLY A 93 6.98 10.71 36.14
C GLY A 93 7.73 11.08 34.86
N LEU A 94 7.96 10.10 33.97
CA LEU A 94 8.56 10.34 32.66
C LEU A 94 7.69 11.28 31.81
N ASP A 95 8.37 12.08 31.01
CA ASP A 95 7.76 12.98 30.04
C ASP A 95 8.40 12.74 28.67
N VAL A 96 7.62 12.24 27.72
CA VAL A 96 8.07 11.97 26.34
C VAL A 96 8.50 13.24 25.60
N SER A 97 8.16 14.43 26.08
CA SER A 97 8.60 15.69 25.49
C SER A 97 9.93 16.20 26.03
N SER A 98 10.51 15.54 27.04
CA SER A 98 11.78 15.96 27.66
C SER A 98 13.00 15.70 26.77
N ASP A 99 13.91 16.66 26.70
CA ASP A 99 15.24 16.48 26.05
C ASP A 99 16.13 15.46 26.79
N SER A 100 15.83 15.15 28.05
CA SER A 100 16.56 14.15 28.84
C SER A 100 15.90 12.76 28.83
N PHE A 101 14.90 12.55 27.96
CA PHE A 101 14.08 11.35 27.95
C PHE A 101 14.92 10.07 27.83
N ASP A 102 15.87 10.02 26.89
CA ASP A 102 16.74 8.86 26.64
C ASP A 102 17.46 8.36 27.89
N ALA A 103 18.02 9.28 28.68
CA ALA A 103 18.72 8.94 29.90
C ALA A 103 17.75 8.38 30.96
N SER A 104 16.57 8.98 31.09
CA SER A 104 15.56 8.57 32.06
C SER A 104 14.90 7.24 31.70
N VAL A 105 14.56 7.04 30.42
CA VAL A 105 13.88 5.82 29.95
C VAL A 105 14.83 4.62 29.89
N SER A 106 16.12 4.83 29.59
CA SER A 106 17.13 3.75 29.56
C SER A 106 17.24 3.01 30.90
N ALA A 107 17.10 3.73 32.02
CA ALA A 107 17.12 3.12 33.35
C ALA A 107 15.92 2.19 33.57
N ILE A 108 14.73 2.59 33.09
CA ILE A 108 13.50 1.80 33.18
C ILE A 108 13.58 0.57 32.26
N LEU A 109 14.00 0.75 31.00
CA LEU A 109 14.17 -0.36 30.05
C LEU A 109 15.16 -1.40 30.58
N THR A 110 16.27 -0.98 31.18
CA THR A 110 17.25 -1.88 31.81
C THR A 110 16.61 -2.72 32.92
N SER A 111 15.70 -2.14 33.70
CA SER A 111 15.00 -2.86 34.78
C SER A 111 14.09 -3.99 34.28
N ILE A 112 13.64 -3.90 33.03
CA ILE A 112 12.82 -4.91 32.35
C ILE A 112 13.60 -5.68 31.26
N SER A 113 14.93 -5.66 31.32
CA SER A 113 15.81 -6.37 30.36
C SER A 113 15.60 -5.99 28.89
N LYS A 114 15.23 -4.73 28.64
CA LYS A 114 15.15 -4.11 27.31
C LYS A 114 16.27 -3.09 27.14
N THR A 115 16.56 -2.71 25.91
CA THR A 115 17.57 -1.71 25.57
C THR A 115 16.94 -0.67 24.67
N LEU A 116 17.26 0.60 24.90
CA LEU A 116 16.77 1.70 24.08
C LEU A 116 17.35 1.58 22.67
N VAL A 117 16.49 1.56 21.66
CA VAL A 117 16.90 1.66 20.25
C VAL A 117 17.48 3.04 19.97
N THR A 118 18.41 3.13 19.03
CA THR A 118 18.98 4.43 18.64
C THR A 118 17.95 5.29 17.92
N GLU A 119 18.07 6.61 18.03
CA GLU A 119 17.23 7.56 17.29
C GLU A 119 17.23 7.27 15.78
N GLU A 120 18.40 7.02 15.20
CA GLU A 120 18.58 6.72 13.78
C GLU A 120 17.82 5.45 13.35
N ALA A 121 17.93 4.36 14.12
CA ALA A 121 17.21 3.13 13.82
C ALA A 121 15.70 3.33 13.95
N ALA A 122 15.27 4.06 14.99
CA ALA A 122 13.86 4.34 15.23
C ALA A 122 13.22 5.16 14.10
N GLN A 123 13.91 6.20 13.64
CA GLN A 123 13.46 7.05 12.54
C GLN A 123 13.50 6.33 11.20
N THR A 124 14.54 5.52 10.94
CA THR A 124 14.66 4.73 9.71
C THR A 124 13.48 3.76 9.60
N HIS A 125 13.25 2.96 10.64
CA HIS A 125 12.13 2.01 10.65
C HIS A 125 10.77 2.70 10.45
N PHE A 126 10.56 3.85 11.09
CA PHE A 126 9.32 4.60 10.91
C PHE A 126 9.16 5.16 9.50
N THR A 127 10.23 5.72 8.93
CA THR A 127 10.23 6.24 7.56
C THR A 127 9.97 5.13 6.54
N ASP A 128 10.60 3.97 6.72
CA ASP A 128 10.38 2.79 5.87
C ASP A 128 8.94 2.28 5.99
N THR A 129 8.38 2.27 7.21
CA THR A 129 6.97 1.93 7.45
C THR A 129 6.02 2.88 6.73
N LEU A 130 6.29 4.19 6.73
CA LEU A 130 5.48 5.18 6.01
C LEU A 130 5.59 5.01 4.49
N LYS A 131 6.78 4.72 3.96
CA LYS A 131 6.97 4.44 2.53
C LYS A 131 6.26 3.17 2.09
N GLY A 132 6.33 2.11 2.90
CA GLY A 132 5.66 0.83 2.64
C GLY A 132 4.14 0.92 2.56
N GLN A 133 3.52 2.00 3.07
CA GLN A 133 2.08 2.22 2.90
C GLN A 133 1.68 2.31 1.44
N LEU A 134 2.54 2.88 0.58
CA LEU A 134 2.30 2.97 -0.86
C LEU A 134 2.27 1.60 -1.55
N THR A 135 3.11 0.66 -1.14
CA THR A 135 3.34 -0.62 -1.84
C THR A 135 2.08 -1.45 -2.04
N GLY A 136 1.85 -1.95 -3.26
CA GLY A 136 0.66 -2.71 -3.66
C GLY A 136 -0.31 -1.92 -4.53
N SER A 137 -1.48 -2.51 -4.82
CA SER A 137 -2.46 -1.93 -5.74
C SER A 137 -3.53 -1.09 -5.06
N TRP A 138 -3.96 -0.05 -5.76
CA TRP A 138 -4.92 0.96 -5.34
C TRP A 138 -5.98 1.14 -6.43
N LEU A 139 -7.24 1.18 -6.02
CA LEU A 139 -8.38 1.28 -6.91
C LEU A 139 -8.95 2.70 -6.87
N LEU A 140 -8.99 3.35 -8.04
CA LEU A 140 -9.91 4.44 -8.31
C LEU A 140 -11.14 3.88 -9.02
N SER A 141 -12.34 4.19 -8.53
CA SER A 141 -13.58 3.75 -9.17
C SER A 141 -14.47 4.95 -9.47
N GLU A 142 -14.80 5.10 -10.75
CA GLU A 142 -15.64 6.18 -11.29
C GLU A 142 -17.03 5.66 -11.69
N GLY A 143 -17.29 4.37 -11.43
CA GLY A 143 -18.53 3.68 -11.74
C GLY A 143 -18.32 2.23 -12.13
N ALA A 144 -19.43 1.57 -12.50
CA ALA A 144 -19.38 0.20 -12.99
C ALA A 144 -18.63 0.13 -14.33
N GLY A 145 -17.59 -0.72 -14.39
CA GLY A 145 -16.71 -0.84 -15.57
C GLY A 145 -15.84 0.39 -15.82
N LYS A 146 -15.68 1.24 -14.80
CA LYS A 146 -14.85 2.44 -14.86
C LYS A 146 -13.89 2.47 -13.68
N ARG A 147 -12.80 1.72 -13.81
CA ARG A 147 -11.80 1.54 -12.76
C ARG A 147 -10.42 1.87 -13.31
N ASN A 148 -9.61 2.49 -12.47
CA ASN A 148 -8.18 2.66 -12.71
C ASN A 148 -7.43 1.98 -11.56
N VAL A 149 -6.39 1.22 -11.89
CA VAL A 149 -5.60 0.48 -10.88
C VAL A 149 -4.16 0.95 -10.92
N LEU A 150 -3.75 1.63 -9.85
CA LEU A 150 -2.38 2.10 -9.63
C LEU A 150 -1.66 1.11 -8.71
N THR A 151 -0.47 0.64 -9.11
CA THR A 151 0.34 -0.27 -8.31
C THR A 151 1.72 0.33 -8.07
N PHE A 152 2.14 0.41 -6.80
CA PHE A 152 3.54 0.68 -6.42
C PHE A 152 4.25 -0.62 -6.07
N PHE A 153 5.43 -0.87 -6.62
CA PHE A 153 6.13 -2.15 -6.46
C PHE A 153 7.65 -2.02 -6.60
N ASN A 154 8.37 -3.03 -6.11
CA ASN A 154 9.84 -3.08 -6.14
C ASN A 154 10.51 -1.81 -5.60
N ASP A 155 9.93 -1.23 -4.54
CA ASP A 155 10.35 -0.01 -3.82
C ASP A 155 10.32 1.32 -4.60
N ASN A 156 10.39 1.28 -5.93
CA ASN A 156 10.53 2.50 -6.74
C ASN A 156 9.84 2.46 -8.11
N ASN A 157 9.06 1.42 -8.43
CA ASN A 157 8.31 1.37 -9.68
C ASN A 157 6.84 1.59 -9.44
N TYR A 158 6.17 2.22 -10.41
CA TYR A 158 4.73 2.32 -10.43
C TYR A 158 4.18 1.93 -11.81
N ILE A 159 2.94 1.47 -11.83
CA ILE A 159 2.17 1.30 -13.05
C ILE A 159 0.70 1.61 -12.79
N ILE A 160 0.06 2.37 -13.67
CA ILE A 160 -1.39 2.62 -13.65
C ILE A 160 -2.01 2.11 -14.95
N VAL A 161 -3.20 1.52 -14.86
CA VAL A 161 -3.93 0.94 -16.01
C VAL A 161 -5.42 1.30 -15.94
N HIS A 162 -6.03 1.52 -17.10
CA HIS A 162 -7.37 2.09 -17.26
C HIS A 162 -8.38 1.07 -17.81
N GLU A 163 -9.55 0.93 -17.17
CA GLU A 163 -10.60 0.02 -17.66
C GLU A 163 -11.44 0.63 -18.79
N HIS A 164 -11.47 1.96 -18.91
CA HIS A 164 -12.33 2.65 -19.87
C HIS A 164 -11.63 3.82 -20.55
N SER A 165 -12.11 4.14 -21.76
CA SER A 165 -11.76 5.40 -22.41
C SER A 165 -12.56 6.57 -21.82
N ASP A 166 -11.97 7.76 -21.88
CA ASP A 166 -12.70 8.98 -21.56
C ASP A 166 -13.68 9.37 -22.67
N ILE A 167 -14.73 10.12 -22.29
CA ILE A 167 -15.76 10.60 -23.21
C ILE A 167 -15.96 12.11 -23.03
N PRO A 168 -15.80 12.92 -24.08
CA PRO A 168 -15.44 12.54 -25.45
C PRO A 168 -13.96 12.10 -25.54
N ASP A 169 -13.72 10.98 -26.22
CA ASP A 169 -12.39 10.42 -26.50
C ASP A 169 -11.60 11.39 -27.38
N ASP A 170 -10.73 12.19 -26.78
CA ASP A 170 -9.70 12.98 -27.45
C ASP A 170 -8.38 12.22 -27.63
N GLY A 171 -8.33 10.97 -27.15
CA GLY A 171 -7.17 10.09 -27.22
C GLY A 171 -6.31 10.07 -25.96
N ASP A 172 -6.69 10.83 -24.93
CA ASP A 172 -5.88 11.06 -23.73
C ASP A 172 -5.92 9.85 -22.76
N GLN A 173 -7.07 9.16 -22.63
CA GLN A 173 -7.18 7.89 -21.88
C GLN A 173 -7.96 6.86 -22.70
N THR A 174 -7.37 5.68 -22.92
CA THR A 174 -8.01 4.59 -23.67
C THR A 174 -8.25 3.35 -22.81
N ALA A 175 -9.24 2.52 -23.14
CA ALA A 175 -9.45 1.28 -22.41
C ALA A 175 -8.25 0.32 -22.59
N GLY A 176 -7.64 -0.10 -21.49
CA GLY A 176 -6.51 -1.03 -21.44
C GLY A 176 -5.15 -0.37 -21.63
N SER A 177 -5.09 0.96 -21.83
CA SER A 177 -3.81 1.68 -21.78
C SER A 177 -3.28 1.76 -20.35
N ALA A 178 -1.99 2.05 -20.26
CA ALA A 178 -1.26 2.12 -19.02
C ALA A 178 -0.05 3.04 -19.11
N GLU A 179 0.35 3.57 -17.95
CA GLU A 179 1.57 4.35 -17.73
C GLU A 179 2.47 3.62 -16.73
N TYR A 180 3.75 3.45 -17.08
CA TYR A 180 4.76 2.78 -16.27
C TYR A 180 5.98 3.67 -16.05
N GLY A 181 6.46 3.72 -14.82
CA GLY A 181 7.63 4.50 -14.50
C GLY A 181 8.23 4.21 -13.14
N THR A 182 9.08 5.13 -12.70
CA THR A 182 9.70 5.08 -11.37
C THR A 182 9.22 6.22 -10.49
N TYR A 183 9.30 6.05 -9.17
CA TYR A 183 8.98 7.09 -8.21
C TYR A 183 10.03 7.22 -7.10
N THR A 184 10.07 8.39 -6.47
CA THR A 184 10.61 8.58 -5.13
C THR A 184 9.56 9.25 -4.25
N TYR A 185 9.50 8.86 -2.97
CA TYR A 185 8.54 9.41 -2.01
C TYR A 185 9.25 9.89 -0.75
N ASP A 186 8.95 11.12 -0.36
CA ASP A 186 9.40 11.70 0.91
C ASP A 186 8.21 11.86 1.86
N PRO A 187 8.07 11.01 2.89
CA PRO A 187 6.96 11.10 3.84
C PRO A 187 7.00 12.37 4.70
N ALA A 188 8.14 13.10 4.76
CA ALA A 188 8.24 14.36 5.50
C ALA A 188 7.57 15.52 4.77
N THR A 189 7.71 15.55 3.45
CA THR A 189 7.11 16.58 2.59
C THR A 189 5.85 16.08 1.90
N GLN A 190 5.54 14.79 2.01
CA GLN A 190 4.44 14.11 1.30
C GLN A 190 4.55 14.22 -0.22
N MET A 191 5.76 14.47 -0.74
CA MET A 191 5.97 14.65 -2.18
C MET A 191 6.35 13.32 -2.83
N LEU A 192 5.62 12.96 -3.89
CA LEU A 192 5.88 11.84 -4.77
C LEU A 192 6.44 12.40 -6.10
N ALA A 193 7.71 12.15 -6.39
CA ALA A 193 8.32 12.52 -7.67
C ALA A 193 8.30 11.31 -8.61
N LEU A 194 7.57 11.42 -9.70
CA LEU A 194 7.46 10.39 -10.73
C LEU A 194 8.44 10.66 -11.88
N ASN A 195 8.84 9.60 -12.57
CA ASN A 195 9.48 9.66 -13.87
C ASN A 195 8.85 8.59 -14.77
N VAL A 196 8.09 9.02 -15.76
CA VAL A 196 7.47 8.15 -16.77
C VAL A 196 8.55 7.49 -17.61
N ILE A 197 8.44 6.18 -17.83
CA ILE A 197 9.36 5.39 -18.66
C ILE A 197 8.67 4.88 -19.92
N ARG A 198 7.38 4.53 -19.84
CA ARG A 198 6.54 4.11 -20.96
C ARG A 198 5.08 4.45 -20.68
N GLU A 199 4.33 4.62 -21.75
CA GLU A 199 2.89 4.83 -21.74
C GLU A 199 2.28 4.41 -23.08
N SER A 200 0.95 4.33 -23.17
CA SER A 200 0.22 3.99 -24.40
C SER A 200 -0.87 4.98 -24.82
N ASP A 201 -1.16 6.01 -24.02
CA ASP A 201 -2.27 6.96 -24.22
C ASP A 201 -1.88 8.44 -23.99
N ASN A 202 -0.60 8.75 -23.76
CA ASN A 202 -0.04 10.10 -23.68
C ASN A 202 -0.40 10.91 -22.41
N SER A 203 -1.64 10.91 -21.93
CA SER A 203 -2.04 11.75 -20.78
C SER A 203 -3.05 11.11 -19.81
N GLY A 204 -3.37 9.83 -19.95
CA GLY A 204 -4.38 9.15 -19.12
C GLY A 204 -3.88 8.77 -17.73
N GLY A 205 -2.55 8.75 -17.53
CA GLY A 205 -1.89 8.29 -16.32
C GLY A 205 -1.83 9.31 -15.18
N LEU A 206 -0.74 9.27 -14.40
CA LEU A 206 -0.48 10.26 -13.35
C LEU A 206 0.28 11.49 -13.87
N ALA A 207 0.77 11.46 -15.11
CA ALA A 207 1.42 12.58 -15.76
C ALA A 207 0.82 12.86 -17.14
N ASP A 208 0.50 14.13 -17.42
CA ASP A 208 -0.06 14.58 -18.70
C ASP A 208 0.92 14.55 -19.87
N ASP A 209 2.22 14.57 -19.56
CA ASP A 209 3.30 14.58 -20.54
C ASP A 209 4.36 13.57 -20.12
N PHE A 210 4.97 12.91 -21.10
CA PHE A 210 6.13 12.06 -20.87
C PHE A 210 7.26 12.84 -20.18
N GLY A 211 7.55 12.52 -18.92
CA GLY A 211 8.57 13.23 -18.15
C GLY A 211 8.52 12.99 -16.65
N SER A 212 8.95 14.00 -15.89
CA SER A 212 8.93 13.97 -14.43
C SER A 212 7.91 14.96 -13.89
N ILE A 213 6.97 14.47 -13.08
CA ILE A 213 6.00 15.26 -12.33
C ILE A 213 6.25 15.09 -10.83
N THR A 214 5.78 16.04 -10.03
CA THR A 214 5.77 15.91 -8.57
C THR A 214 4.36 16.14 -8.04
N LEU A 215 3.86 15.17 -7.30
CA LEU A 215 2.50 15.13 -6.74
C LEU A 215 2.58 15.20 -5.21
N GLU A 216 1.56 15.75 -4.56
CA GLU A 216 1.39 15.58 -3.11
C GLU A 216 0.57 14.32 -2.84
N VAL A 217 1.05 13.46 -1.95
CA VAL A 217 0.47 12.14 -1.69
C VAL A 217 0.33 11.87 -0.21
N GLN A 218 -0.88 11.51 0.20
CA GLN A 218 -1.20 11.06 1.56
C GLN A 218 -1.71 9.63 1.51
N ALA A 219 -0.89 8.70 1.97
CA ALA A 219 -1.26 7.29 2.08
C ALA A 219 -1.65 6.95 3.52
N THR A 220 -2.66 6.11 3.65
CA THR A 220 -3.00 5.40 4.88
C THR A 220 -2.99 3.89 4.61
N GLN A 221 -3.40 3.07 5.57
CA GLN A 221 -3.57 1.63 5.31
C GLN A 221 -4.73 1.30 4.35
N THR A 222 -5.64 2.25 4.09
CA THR A 222 -6.88 2.01 3.34
C THR A 222 -7.11 2.98 2.20
N THR A 223 -6.55 4.18 2.26
CA THR A 223 -6.75 5.26 1.28
C THR A 223 -5.42 5.80 0.79
N LEU A 224 -5.41 6.29 -0.44
CA LEU A 224 -4.32 7.01 -1.05
C LEU A 224 -4.91 8.25 -1.71
N ASP A 225 -4.63 9.42 -1.15
CA ASP A 225 -5.04 10.70 -1.71
C ASP A 225 -3.87 11.27 -2.51
N ILE A 226 -4.10 11.55 -3.80
CA ILE A 226 -3.15 12.19 -4.70
C ILE A 226 -3.69 13.58 -5.04
N THR A 227 -2.85 14.60 -4.90
CA THR A 227 -3.20 15.99 -5.22
C THR A 227 -2.33 16.52 -6.35
N PHE A 228 -2.97 17.01 -7.41
CA PHE A 228 -2.35 17.54 -8.62
C PHE A 228 -2.21 19.06 -8.52
N ALA A 229 -0.97 19.55 -8.48
CA ALA A 229 -0.67 20.94 -8.18
C ALA A 229 -0.94 21.89 -9.37
N ASP A 230 -0.82 21.38 -10.58
CA ASP A 230 -1.13 22.04 -11.86
C ASP A 230 -2.64 22.14 -12.13
N GLU A 231 -3.44 21.22 -11.60
CA GLU A 231 -4.90 21.18 -11.77
C GLU A 231 -5.67 21.94 -10.68
N ALA A 232 -5.17 23.10 -10.27
CA ALA A 232 -5.77 23.91 -9.21
C ALA A 232 -5.95 23.17 -7.86
N GLY A 233 -5.14 22.13 -7.60
CA GLY A 233 -5.21 21.32 -6.39
C GLY A 233 -6.30 20.26 -6.43
N GLU A 234 -6.64 19.74 -7.62
CA GLU A 234 -7.51 18.58 -7.75
C GLU A 234 -6.98 17.41 -6.92
N GLN A 235 -7.88 16.76 -6.18
CA GLN A 235 -7.54 15.63 -5.32
C GLN A 235 -8.36 14.41 -5.74
N VAL A 236 -7.65 13.31 -5.97
CA VAL A 236 -8.22 12.01 -6.32
C VAL A 236 -7.90 11.02 -5.20
N GLN A 237 -8.92 10.29 -4.74
CA GLN A 237 -8.79 9.28 -3.70
C GLN A 237 -8.89 7.87 -4.27
N PHE A 238 -7.86 7.07 -4.01
CA PHE A 238 -7.85 5.64 -4.29
C PHE A 238 -8.09 4.85 -3.01
N SER A 239 -8.64 3.64 -3.15
CA SER A 239 -8.83 2.67 -2.07
C SER A 239 -7.86 1.52 -2.19
N LYS A 240 -7.26 1.07 -1.07
CA LYS A 240 -6.32 -0.07 -1.07
C LYS A 240 -7.03 -1.35 -1.54
N ILE A 241 -6.42 -2.09 -2.47
CA ILE A 241 -6.93 -3.39 -2.90
C ILE A 241 -6.36 -4.47 -1.97
N THR A 242 -7.14 -4.86 -0.97
CA THR A 242 -6.81 -5.91 0.00
C THR A 242 -8.08 -6.57 0.53
N ASP A 243 -7.98 -7.83 0.97
CA ASP A 243 -9.07 -8.56 1.64
C ASP A 243 -8.48 -9.59 2.61
N SER A 244 -8.64 -9.35 3.92
CA SER A 244 -8.14 -10.27 4.95
C SER A 244 -8.88 -11.61 4.98
N SER A 245 -10.05 -11.71 4.33
CA SER A 245 -10.81 -12.96 4.21
C SER A 245 -10.44 -13.76 2.95
N ASN A 246 -9.72 -13.16 2.01
CA ASN A 246 -9.32 -13.79 0.75
C ASN A 246 -7.87 -13.46 0.40
N ALA A 247 -6.97 -14.40 0.70
CA ALA A 247 -5.54 -14.25 0.46
C ALA A 247 -5.17 -14.05 -1.02
N MET A 248 -6.05 -14.35 -1.99
CA MET A 248 -5.78 -14.05 -3.40
C MET A 248 -5.88 -12.56 -3.71
N VAL A 249 -6.74 -11.81 -3.03
CA VAL A 249 -6.98 -10.38 -3.32
C VAL A 249 -5.70 -9.58 -3.04
N GLY A 250 -5.42 -8.61 -3.91
CA GLY A 250 -4.22 -7.78 -3.87
C GLY A 250 -3.33 -7.99 -5.08
N ALA A 251 -2.09 -7.51 -4.95
CA ALA A 251 -1.16 -7.31 -6.04
C ALA A 251 -0.10 -8.42 -6.10
N TRP A 252 0.17 -8.91 -7.31
CA TRP A 252 1.07 -10.02 -7.59
C TRP A 252 1.96 -9.68 -8.79
N TYR A 253 3.24 -10.01 -8.68
CA TYR A 253 4.29 -9.63 -9.63
C TYR A 253 4.93 -10.86 -10.28
N LEU A 254 5.06 -10.81 -11.60
CA LEU A 254 5.81 -11.75 -12.41
C LEU A 254 6.77 -10.98 -13.31
N ARG A 255 8.06 -11.31 -13.23
CA ARG A 255 9.11 -10.73 -14.08
C ARG A 255 9.36 -11.62 -15.29
N GLU A 256 9.40 -11.03 -16.48
CA GLU A 256 9.89 -11.67 -17.70
C GLU A 256 11.17 -10.99 -18.18
N ASP A 257 12.30 -11.60 -17.85
CA ASP A 257 13.62 -11.00 -18.07
C ASP A 257 14.04 -10.96 -19.56
N ASP A 258 13.56 -11.89 -20.37
CA ASP A 258 13.87 -11.99 -21.80
C ASP A 258 13.30 -10.82 -22.61
N ILE A 259 12.11 -10.35 -22.23
CA ILE A 259 11.46 -9.18 -22.82
C ILE A 259 11.54 -7.93 -21.93
N SER A 260 12.14 -8.04 -20.75
CA SER A 260 12.20 -6.97 -19.74
C SER A 260 10.83 -6.40 -19.39
N SER A 261 9.82 -7.27 -19.23
CA SER A 261 8.47 -6.89 -18.84
C SER A 261 8.24 -7.17 -17.35
N ASP A 262 7.65 -6.19 -16.68
CA ASP A 262 7.04 -6.33 -15.37
C ASP A 262 5.55 -6.58 -15.57
N ASN A 263 5.05 -7.73 -15.10
CA ASN A 263 3.66 -8.11 -15.22
C ASN A 263 3.02 -8.10 -13.83
N ILE A 264 1.97 -7.29 -13.67
CA ILE A 264 1.27 -7.11 -12.40
C ILE A 264 -0.13 -7.67 -12.55
N LEU A 265 -0.41 -8.79 -11.89
CA LEU A 265 -1.76 -9.31 -11.70
C LEU A 265 -2.33 -8.76 -10.40
N THR A 266 -3.43 -8.02 -10.47
CA THR A 266 -4.20 -7.61 -9.30
C THR A 266 -5.51 -8.38 -9.27
N ILE A 267 -5.73 -9.17 -8.22
CA ILE A 267 -7.03 -9.77 -7.93
C ILE A 267 -7.83 -8.79 -7.10
N LEU A 268 -8.99 -8.38 -7.60
CA LEU A 268 -9.92 -7.51 -6.92
C LEU A 268 -10.97 -8.32 -6.15
N PRO A 269 -11.66 -7.70 -5.17
CA PRO A 269 -12.88 -8.27 -4.60
C PRO A 269 -13.92 -8.63 -5.68
N ASN A 270 -14.87 -9.50 -5.34
CA ASN A 270 -15.96 -9.94 -6.22
C ASN A 270 -15.52 -10.71 -7.49
N ASN A 271 -14.39 -11.43 -7.40
CA ASN A 271 -13.84 -12.25 -8.48
C ASN A 271 -13.57 -11.47 -9.78
N GLN A 272 -13.02 -10.27 -9.65
CA GLN A 272 -12.52 -9.49 -10.78
C GLN A 272 -11.00 -9.48 -10.78
N TYR A 273 -10.38 -9.31 -11.94
CA TYR A 273 -8.94 -9.19 -12.06
C TYR A 273 -8.57 -8.09 -13.04
N VAL A 274 -7.35 -7.61 -12.90
CA VAL A 274 -6.64 -6.84 -13.92
C VAL A 274 -5.23 -7.40 -14.01
N ILE A 275 -4.72 -7.56 -15.22
CA ILE A 275 -3.28 -7.76 -15.44
C ILE A 275 -2.78 -6.63 -16.32
N VAL A 276 -1.60 -6.12 -16.00
CA VAL A 276 -0.95 -5.05 -16.76
C VAL A 276 0.51 -5.42 -16.97
N HIS A 277 0.99 -5.10 -18.17
CA HIS A 277 2.32 -5.40 -18.67
C HIS A 277 3.07 -4.09 -18.92
N SER A 278 4.31 -4.00 -18.45
CA SER A 278 5.15 -2.83 -18.76
C SER A 278 5.71 -2.88 -20.18
N ASN A 279 5.92 -4.07 -20.76
CA ASN A 279 6.53 -4.25 -22.08
C ASN A 279 6.04 -5.52 -22.82
N ASN A 280 4.73 -5.65 -22.98
CA ASN A 280 4.08 -6.65 -23.82
C ASN A 280 4.65 -6.64 -25.26
N GLN A 281 4.83 -7.83 -25.84
CA GLN A 281 5.31 -8.01 -27.22
C GLN A 281 4.29 -8.70 -28.12
N GLU A 282 3.12 -9.03 -27.58
CA GLU A 282 2.10 -9.80 -28.26
C GLU A 282 0.96 -8.90 -28.75
N ALA A 283 0.32 -9.35 -29.82
CA ALA A 283 -0.87 -8.73 -30.39
C ALA A 283 -1.61 -9.79 -31.20
N TYR A 284 -2.91 -9.61 -31.35
CA TYR A 284 -3.67 -10.45 -32.26
C TYR A 284 -3.28 -10.23 -33.72
N ASN A 285 -3.52 -11.23 -34.55
CA ASN A 285 -3.13 -11.17 -35.96
C ASN A 285 -3.76 -9.98 -36.69
N GLY A 286 -2.93 -9.06 -37.16
CA GLY A 286 -3.33 -7.86 -37.88
C GLY A 286 -3.46 -6.61 -37.01
N GLU A 287 -3.23 -6.72 -35.70
CA GLU A 287 -3.21 -5.60 -34.75
C GLU A 287 -1.76 -5.17 -34.46
N ALA A 288 -1.58 -3.94 -33.97
CA ALA A 288 -0.29 -3.44 -33.53
C ALA A 288 -0.04 -3.84 -32.07
N VAL A 289 1.21 -4.13 -31.73
CA VAL A 289 1.61 -4.37 -30.34
C VAL A 289 1.46 -3.06 -29.54
N MET A 290 0.76 -3.14 -28.43
CA MET A 290 0.73 -2.10 -27.41
C MET A 290 1.59 -2.55 -26.23
N ALA A 291 2.79 -1.97 -26.12
CA ALA A 291 3.81 -2.48 -25.20
C ALA A 291 3.45 -2.27 -23.72
N THR A 292 2.87 -1.13 -23.37
CA THR A 292 2.39 -0.86 -22.02
C THR A 292 0.87 -0.93 -22.05
N SER A 293 0.33 -2.04 -21.56
CA SER A 293 -1.05 -2.45 -21.83
C SER A 293 -1.56 -3.38 -20.74
N GLY A 294 -2.87 -3.49 -20.63
CA GLY A 294 -3.48 -4.49 -19.76
C GLY A 294 -4.89 -4.87 -20.18
N GLU A 295 -5.41 -5.85 -19.44
CA GLU A 295 -6.76 -6.35 -19.57
C GLU A 295 -7.49 -6.30 -18.22
N PHE A 296 -8.81 -6.15 -18.29
CA PHE A 296 -9.69 -6.25 -17.14
C PHE A 296 -10.72 -7.34 -17.39
N GLY A 297 -10.93 -8.18 -16.39
CA GLY A 297 -11.87 -9.29 -16.50
C GLY A 297 -12.51 -9.71 -15.19
N SER A 298 -13.35 -10.74 -15.32
CA SER A 298 -13.97 -11.44 -14.19
C SER A 298 -13.71 -12.93 -14.31
N PHE A 299 -13.61 -13.60 -13.17
CA PHE A 299 -13.37 -15.03 -13.09
C PHE A 299 -14.39 -15.74 -12.20
N SER A 300 -14.43 -17.06 -12.33
CA SER A 300 -15.06 -17.94 -11.34
C SER A 300 -13.99 -18.78 -10.65
N LEU A 301 -14.22 -19.10 -9.38
CA LEU A 301 -13.36 -19.97 -8.59
C LEU A 301 -14.18 -21.16 -8.08
N ASN A 302 -13.95 -22.34 -8.66
CA ASN A 302 -14.66 -23.57 -8.27
C ASN A 302 -13.67 -24.68 -7.94
N GLY A 303 -13.65 -25.13 -6.69
CA GLY A 303 -12.73 -26.19 -6.24
C GLY A 303 -11.25 -25.84 -6.43
N GLY A 304 -10.89 -24.54 -6.34
CA GLY A 304 -9.53 -24.06 -6.59
C GLY A 304 -9.19 -23.87 -8.08
N VAL A 305 -10.14 -24.05 -8.99
CA VAL A 305 -9.95 -23.77 -10.42
C VAL A 305 -10.41 -22.35 -10.71
N PHE A 306 -9.47 -21.50 -11.14
CA PHE A 306 -9.70 -20.17 -11.69
C PHE A 306 -10.08 -20.32 -13.16
N THR A 307 -11.20 -19.72 -13.57
CA THR A 307 -11.64 -19.69 -14.97
C THR A 307 -12.08 -18.29 -15.33
N VAL A 308 -11.49 -17.69 -16.38
CA VAL A 308 -11.91 -16.40 -16.92
C VAL A 308 -13.34 -16.52 -17.48
N THR A 309 -14.19 -15.56 -17.18
CA THR A 309 -15.64 -15.59 -17.51
C THR A 309 -16.11 -14.44 -18.36
N SER A 310 -15.47 -13.27 -18.27
CA SER A 310 -15.80 -12.09 -19.07
C SER A 310 -14.66 -11.09 -19.06
N ILE A 311 -14.61 -10.25 -20.08
CA ILE A 311 -13.63 -9.18 -20.27
C ILE A 311 -14.35 -7.85 -20.40
N THR A 312 -13.83 -6.82 -19.75
CA THR A 312 -14.33 -5.44 -19.80
C THR A 312 -13.39 -4.52 -20.57
N SER A 313 -12.09 -4.80 -20.57
CA SER A 313 -11.08 -4.14 -21.38
C SER A 313 -10.00 -5.14 -21.80
N GLU A 314 -9.49 -5.02 -23.02
CA GLU A 314 -8.50 -5.91 -23.62
C GLU A 314 -7.60 -5.12 -24.56
N ALA A 315 -6.33 -4.99 -24.22
CA ALA A 315 -5.37 -4.28 -25.05
C ALA A 315 -3.95 -4.90 -25.05
N ASP A 316 -3.77 -6.05 -24.40
CA ASP A 316 -2.49 -6.76 -24.35
C ASP A 316 -2.42 -7.95 -25.33
N GLY A 317 -3.51 -8.24 -26.03
CA GLY A 317 -3.50 -9.29 -27.04
C GLY A 317 -3.75 -10.65 -26.38
N PRO A 318 -2.98 -11.70 -26.72
CA PRO A 318 -3.00 -12.97 -26.01
C PRO A 318 -2.06 -13.01 -24.79
N GLY A 319 -1.42 -11.88 -24.42
CA GLY A 319 -0.35 -11.82 -23.41
C GLY A 319 -0.83 -11.91 -21.97
N GLY A 320 -2.12 -11.67 -21.72
CA GLY A 320 -2.75 -11.79 -20.41
C GLY A 320 -3.26 -13.20 -20.08
N LEU A 321 -4.26 -13.25 -19.21
CA LEU A 321 -5.07 -14.42 -18.87
C LEU A 321 -6.22 -14.63 -19.86
N TYR A 322 -6.51 -13.70 -20.77
CA TYR A 322 -7.50 -13.87 -21.83
C TYR A 322 -6.87 -13.96 -23.21
N ASP A 323 -7.45 -14.80 -24.06
CA ASP A 323 -7.11 -14.89 -25.48
C ASP A 323 -8.42 -15.00 -26.27
N LYS A 324 -8.73 -14.04 -27.15
CA LYS A 324 -9.97 -14.08 -27.95
C LYS A 324 -10.06 -15.29 -28.90
N ASP A 325 -8.92 -15.84 -29.29
CA ASP A 325 -8.83 -17.05 -30.11
C ASP A 325 -8.93 -18.33 -29.26
N SER A 326 -8.73 -18.22 -27.94
CA SER A 326 -8.91 -19.29 -26.93
C SER A 326 -9.45 -18.77 -25.58
N PRO A 327 -10.72 -18.32 -25.51
CA PRO A 327 -11.23 -17.39 -24.47
C PRO A 327 -11.51 -18.03 -23.11
N MET A 328 -11.06 -19.25 -22.86
CA MET A 328 -11.35 -20.01 -21.64
C MET A 328 -10.07 -20.40 -20.93
N PHE A 329 -9.24 -19.41 -20.57
CA PHE A 329 -8.16 -19.68 -19.64
C PHE A 329 -8.73 -20.29 -18.35
N SER A 330 -8.19 -21.45 -18.00
CA SER A 330 -8.57 -22.16 -16.81
C SER A 330 -7.35 -22.86 -16.22
N ALA A 331 -7.11 -22.65 -14.94
CA ALA A 331 -6.00 -23.25 -14.22
C ALA A 331 -6.36 -23.49 -12.75
N THR A 332 -5.73 -24.48 -12.14
CA THR A 332 -5.76 -24.60 -10.67
C THR A 332 -4.93 -23.46 -10.10
N VAL A 333 -5.48 -22.74 -9.13
CA VAL A 333 -4.81 -21.62 -8.46
C VAL A 333 -4.59 -21.92 -6.98
N THR A 334 -3.37 -21.68 -6.48
CA THR A 334 -3.03 -21.85 -5.06
C THR A 334 -2.22 -20.67 -4.53
N VAL A 335 -2.62 -20.18 -3.35
CA VAL A 335 -1.83 -19.20 -2.58
C VAL A 335 -1.01 -19.96 -1.54
N THR A 336 0.30 -19.73 -1.50
CA THR A 336 1.19 -20.31 -0.48
C THR A 336 1.80 -19.20 0.36
N ASP A 337 1.62 -19.30 1.68
CA ASP A 337 2.17 -18.42 2.72
C ASP A 337 1.91 -16.92 2.52
N ASN A 338 0.90 -16.56 1.72
CA ASN A 338 0.63 -15.18 1.29
C ASN A 338 1.78 -14.55 0.48
N GLU A 339 2.70 -15.36 -0.05
CA GLU A 339 3.89 -14.92 -0.78
C GLU A 339 3.88 -15.31 -2.25
N SER A 340 3.19 -16.40 -2.60
CA SER A 340 3.11 -16.86 -4.00
C SER A 340 1.69 -17.20 -4.42
N LEU A 341 1.34 -16.83 -5.65
CA LEU A 341 0.12 -17.20 -6.35
C LEU A 341 0.50 -18.05 -7.55
N ASN A 342 0.18 -19.35 -7.48
CA ASN A 342 0.62 -20.34 -8.46
C ASN A 342 -0.57 -20.75 -9.33
N PHE A 343 -0.38 -20.73 -10.65
CA PHE A 343 -1.35 -21.23 -11.62
C PHE A 343 -0.79 -22.47 -12.29
N THR A 344 -1.58 -23.54 -12.38
CA THR A 344 -1.17 -24.80 -13.03
C THR A 344 -2.31 -25.37 -13.87
N ASN A 345 -2.04 -25.64 -15.15
CA ASN A 345 -2.90 -26.40 -16.04
C ASN A 345 -2.10 -27.48 -16.80
N SER A 346 -2.65 -28.08 -17.86
CA SER A 346 -1.95 -29.13 -18.64
C SER A 346 -0.78 -28.61 -19.47
N ASP A 347 -0.78 -27.31 -19.76
CA ASP A 347 0.06 -26.70 -20.77
C ASP A 347 1.16 -25.85 -20.11
N GLU A 348 0.84 -25.17 -18.99
CA GLU A 348 1.69 -24.18 -18.35
C GLU A 348 1.61 -24.20 -16.82
N ASN A 349 2.69 -23.75 -16.20
CA ASN A 349 2.78 -23.47 -14.78
C ASN A 349 3.59 -22.19 -14.56
N PHE A 350 2.97 -21.19 -13.92
CA PHE A 350 3.61 -19.92 -13.60
C PHE A 350 3.22 -19.46 -12.20
N THR A 351 4.11 -18.65 -11.61
CA THR A 351 3.99 -18.20 -10.23
C THR A 351 4.23 -16.71 -10.16
N PHE A 352 3.27 -15.98 -9.62
CA PHE A 352 3.47 -14.59 -9.23
C PHE A 352 3.92 -14.51 -7.76
N SER A 353 4.75 -13.53 -7.46
CA SER A 353 5.18 -13.18 -6.10
C SER A 353 4.29 -12.06 -5.53
N ARG A 354 3.97 -12.09 -4.24
CA ARG A 354 3.21 -11.01 -3.60
C ARG A 354 4.00 -9.70 -3.65
N ILE A 355 3.35 -8.61 -4.05
CA ILE A 355 3.89 -7.25 -3.90
C ILE A 355 3.56 -6.80 -2.46
N LYS A 356 4.58 -6.56 -1.63
CA LYS A 356 4.46 -6.24 -0.21
C LYS A 356 5.48 -5.18 0.22
#